data_AF-V4LXX4-F1
#
_entry.id   AF-V4LXX4-F1
#
_cell.length_a   1.000
_cell.length_b   1.000
_cell.length_c   1.000
_cell.angle_alpha   90.00
_cell.angle_beta   90.00
_cell.angle_gamma   90.00
#
_symmetry.space_group_name_H-M   'P 1'
#
loop_
_entity.id
_entity.type
_entity.pdbx_description
1 polymer ?
#
loop_
_entity_poly.entity_id
_entity_poly.type
_entity_poly.pdbx_seq_one_letter_code
_entity_poly.pdbx_strand_id
1 'polypeptide(L)'
;MSQSPSSSSSSSVFAESVSKPVSEKLLQKYIDVSEFQFNYQQSGIWSPPFQRTAFLTPQGTILTNKEMAEKFENLLKPPRIKRYNLNCCRLTSFVKS
;
A
#
# COMPACT_ATOMS: atom_id res chain seq x y z
N MET A 1 -33.77 11.32 4.47
CA MET A 1 -33.06 10.02 4.51
C MET A 1 -32.23 9.91 3.25
N SER A 2 -30.94 10.20 3.31
CA SER A 2 -30.06 10.16 2.14
C SER A 2 -29.45 8.76 2.03
N GLN A 3 -29.83 8.01 1.00
CA GLN A 3 -29.24 6.73 0.67
C GLN A 3 -27.92 6.98 -0.10
N SER A 4 -26.83 6.43 0.42
CA SER A 4 -25.52 6.41 -0.25
C SER A 4 -25.49 5.28 -1.27
N PRO A 5 -25.04 5.50 -2.53
CA PRO A 5 -24.90 4.41 -3.48
C PRO A 5 -23.68 3.56 -3.10
N SER A 6 -23.92 2.29 -2.78
CA SER A 6 -22.88 1.26 -2.70
C SER A 6 -22.43 0.90 -4.11
N SER A 7 -21.39 1.57 -4.60
CA SER A 7 -20.72 1.20 -5.83
C SER A 7 -19.91 -0.08 -5.62
N SER A 8 -20.48 -1.20 -6.04
CA SER A 8 -19.75 -2.44 -6.31
C SER A 8 -18.79 -2.19 -7.48
N SER A 9 -17.58 -1.68 -7.20
CA SER A 9 -16.57 -1.48 -8.24
C SER A 9 -16.00 -2.83 -8.67
N SER A 10 -16.62 -3.42 -9.69
CA SER A 10 -15.88 -4.32 -10.59
C SER A 10 -14.68 -3.52 -11.09
N SER A 11 -13.48 -3.90 -10.64
CA SER A 11 -12.27 -3.13 -10.91
C SER A 11 -11.82 -3.42 -12.34
N SER A 12 -12.54 -2.88 -13.33
CA SER A 12 -12.04 -2.83 -14.71
C SER A 12 -10.85 -1.88 -14.68
N VAL A 13 -9.65 -2.42 -14.87
CA VAL A 13 -8.44 -1.62 -15.05
C VAL A 13 -8.71 -0.69 -16.24
N PHE A 14 -8.90 0.60 -15.98
CA PHE A 14 -9.01 1.62 -17.03
C PHE A 14 -7.62 1.82 -17.63
N ALA A 15 -7.21 0.89 -18.48
CA ALA A 15 -6.02 1.04 -19.32
C ALA A 15 -6.48 1.61 -20.65
N GLU A 16 -6.18 2.88 -20.89
CA GLU A 16 -6.36 3.49 -22.20
C GLU A 16 -5.19 3.07 -23.10
N SER A 17 -5.49 2.36 -24.19
CA SER A 17 -4.46 1.96 -25.14
C SER A 17 -4.09 3.14 -26.03
N VAL A 18 -2.88 3.66 -25.86
CA VAL A 18 -2.28 4.64 -26.77
C VAL A 18 -1.36 3.95 -27.77
N SER A 19 -1.21 4.54 -28.96
CA SER A 19 -0.27 4.04 -29.96
C SER A 19 1.18 4.16 -29.46
N LYS A 20 2.05 3.25 -29.92
CA LYS A 20 3.49 3.24 -29.59
C LYS A 20 4.17 4.61 -29.73
N PRO A 21 4.03 5.37 -30.84
CA PRO A 21 4.70 6.67 -30.95
C PRO A 21 4.21 7.71 -29.94
N VAL A 22 2.95 7.63 -29.49
CA VAL A 22 2.41 8.51 -28.44
C VAL A 22 3.03 8.14 -27.09
N SER A 23 3.12 6.85 -26.78
CA SER A 23 3.80 6.35 -25.58
C SER A 23 5.28 6.77 -25.55
N GLU A 24 6.02 6.60 -26.64
CA GLU A 24 7.44 6.98 -26.74
C GLU A 24 7.66 8.48 -26.53
N LYS A 25 6.81 9.33 -27.12
CA LYS A 25 6.87 10.80 -26.92
C LYS A 25 6.60 11.20 -25.47
N LEU A 26 5.68 10.51 -24.79
CA LEU A 26 5.41 10.76 -23.37
C LEU A 26 6.59 10.35 -22.51
N LEU A 27 7.17 9.17 -22.74
CA LEU A 27 8.37 8.72 -22.02
C LEU A 27 9.54 9.68 -22.20
N GLN A 28 9.71 10.26 -23.39
CA GLN A 28 10.78 11.23 -23.66
C GLN A 28 10.58 12.58 -22.92
N LYS A 29 9.33 12.99 -22.70
CA LYS A 29 9.02 14.27 -22.03
C LYS A 29 9.30 14.25 -20.53
N TYR A 30 9.15 13.10 -19.89
CA TYR A 30 9.28 12.92 -18.44
C TYR A 30 10.51 12.09 -18.09
N ILE A 31 11.61 12.28 -18.81
CA ILE A 31 12.88 11.61 -18.52
C ILE A 31 13.49 12.27 -17.28
N ASP A 32 13.49 11.55 -16.15
CA ASP A 32 14.13 12.01 -14.91
C ASP A 32 15.50 11.34 -14.65
N VAL A 33 16.17 10.88 -15.72
CA VAL A 33 17.48 10.21 -15.66
C VAL A 33 18.55 11.12 -15.04
N SER A 34 18.48 12.44 -15.24
CA SER A 34 19.48 13.36 -14.69
C SER A 34 19.43 13.50 -13.17
N GLU A 35 18.23 13.45 -12.57
CA GLU A 35 18.03 13.67 -11.13
C GLU A 35 17.97 12.34 -10.37
N PHE A 36 17.34 11.32 -10.96
CA PHE A 36 17.07 10.05 -10.28
C PHE A 36 17.70 8.83 -10.96
N GLN A 37 18.46 9.01 -12.05
CA GLN A 37 19.08 7.92 -12.83
C GLN A 37 18.06 6.84 -13.24
N PHE A 38 16.81 7.25 -13.44
CA PHE A 38 15.71 6.32 -13.66
C PHE A 38 15.46 6.07 -15.14
N ASN A 39 15.79 4.87 -15.62
CA ASN A 39 15.54 4.47 -17.00
C ASN A 39 14.15 3.82 -17.14
N TYR A 40 13.17 4.61 -17.59
CA TYR A 40 11.79 4.15 -17.83
C TYR A 40 11.66 3.00 -18.84
N GLN A 41 12.61 2.83 -19.77
CA GLN A 41 12.59 1.72 -20.73
C GLN A 41 13.05 0.40 -20.10
N GLN A 42 13.84 0.46 -19.02
CA GLN A 42 14.41 -0.73 -18.37
C GLN A 42 13.71 -1.08 -17.04
N SER A 43 13.09 -0.10 -16.39
CA SER A 43 12.72 -0.22 -14.98
C SER A 43 11.48 -1.08 -14.71
N GLY A 44 10.61 -1.34 -15.70
CA GLY A 44 9.42 -2.19 -15.54
C GLY A 44 8.38 -1.68 -14.51
N ILE A 45 8.62 -0.51 -13.90
CA ILE A 45 7.73 0.15 -12.93
C ILE A 45 6.35 0.46 -13.54
N TRP A 46 6.26 0.56 -14.87
CA TRP A 46 5.05 0.88 -15.62
C TRP A 46 4.36 -0.34 -16.22
N SER A 47 4.27 -1.44 -15.47
CA SER A 47 3.30 -2.49 -15.81
C SER A 47 1.91 -2.02 -15.39
N PRO A 48 0.88 -2.11 -16.25
CA PRO A 48 -0.49 -1.81 -15.83
C PRO A 48 -0.82 -2.68 -14.60
N PRO A 49 -1.59 -2.17 -13.63
CA PRO A 49 -1.89 -2.92 -12.42
C PRO A 49 -2.53 -4.25 -12.80
N PHE A 50 -1.74 -5.31 -12.72
CA PHE A 50 -2.20 -6.64 -13.06
C PHE A 50 -2.92 -7.23 -11.86
N GLN A 51 -4.10 -7.82 -12.08
CA GLN A 51 -4.79 -8.55 -11.04
C GLN A 51 -3.95 -9.77 -10.66
N ARG A 52 -3.28 -9.71 -9.50
CA ARG A 52 -2.52 -10.85 -8.99
C ARG A 52 -3.51 -11.92 -8.52
N THR A 53 -3.39 -13.12 -9.07
CA THR A 53 -4.23 -14.27 -8.70
C THR A 53 -3.62 -15.10 -7.57
N ALA A 54 -2.33 -14.91 -7.29
CA ALA A 54 -1.57 -15.61 -6.26
C ALA A 54 -0.51 -14.68 -5.65
N PHE A 55 -0.33 -14.76 -4.33
CA PHE A 55 0.75 -14.06 -3.62
C PHE A 55 1.64 -15.08 -2.93
N LEU A 56 2.96 -14.88 -2.94
CA LEU A 56 3.89 -15.81 -2.32
C LEU A 56 4.36 -15.27 -0.96
N THR A 57 4.34 -16.12 0.06
CA THR A 57 5.05 -15.84 1.31
C THR A 57 6.56 -16.02 1.11
N PRO A 58 7.40 -15.46 2.00
CA PRO A 58 8.84 -15.77 2.02
C PRO A 58 9.13 -17.27 2.15
N GLN A 59 8.21 -18.04 2.73
CA GLN A 59 8.29 -19.50 2.85
C GLN A 59 7.82 -20.24 1.58
N GLY A 60 7.48 -19.54 0.50
CA GLY A 60 7.03 -20.12 -0.77
C GLY A 60 5.58 -20.61 -0.76
N THR A 61 4.78 -20.27 0.25
CA THR A 61 3.36 -20.64 0.32
C THR A 61 2.53 -19.67 -0.52
N ILE A 62 1.60 -20.20 -1.32
CA ILE A 62 0.65 -19.40 -2.09
C ILE A 62 -0.49 -18.93 -1.17
N LEU A 63 -0.71 -17.62 -1.10
CA LEU A 63 -1.83 -16.99 -0.41
C LEU A 63 -2.91 -16.60 -1.41
N THR A 64 -4.15 -16.80 -0.98
CA THR A 64 -5.35 -16.32 -1.66
C THR A 64 -5.56 -14.81 -1.45
N ASN A 65 -6.35 -14.18 -2.31
CA ASN A 65 -6.72 -12.75 -2.17
C ASN A 65 -7.28 -12.42 -0.78
N LYS A 66 -8.10 -13.31 -0.22
CA LYS A 66 -8.74 -13.12 1.09
C LYS A 66 -7.73 -13.12 2.23
N GLU A 67 -6.80 -14.09 2.25
CA GLU A 67 -5.76 -14.20 3.28
C GLU A 67 -4.79 -13.02 3.23
N MET A 68 -4.47 -12.53 2.03
CA MET A 68 -3.67 -11.32 1.86
C MET A 68 -4.39 -10.09 2.40
N ALA A 69 -5.68 -9.90 2.04
CA ALA A 69 -6.48 -8.80 2.56
C ALA A 69 -6.53 -8.82 4.10
N GLU A 70 -6.78 -9.98 4.70
CA GLU A 70 -6.81 -10.13 6.16
C GLU A 70 -5.46 -9.77 6.80
N LYS A 71 -4.33 -10.18 6.20
CA LYS A 71 -2.99 -9.80 6.68
C LYS A 71 -2.80 -8.29 6.67
N PHE A 72 -3.19 -7.59 5.59
CA PHE A 72 -3.12 -6.12 5.56
C PHE A 72 -3.98 -5.47 6.63
N GLU A 73 -5.23 -5.92 6.78
CA GLU A 73 -6.12 -5.41 7.83
C GLU A 73 -5.53 -5.61 9.22
N ASN A 74 -4.87 -6.75 9.46
CA ASN A 74 -4.20 -7.01 10.74
C ASN A 74 -2.97 -6.12 10.98
N LEU A 75 -2.25 -5.71 9.93
CA LEU A 75 -1.14 -4.76 10.03
C LEU A 75 -1.61 -3.31 10.24
N LEU A 76 -2.75 -2.94 9.66
CA LEU A 76 -3.35 -1.61 9.81
C LEU A 76 -4.05 -1.43 11.17
N LYS A 77 -4.41 -2.52 11.85
CA LYS A 77 -5.01 -2.45 13.18
C LYS A 77 -4.01 -1.86 14.17
N PRO A 78 -4.37 -0.80 14.91
CA PRO A 78 -3.51 -0.26 15.95
C PRO A 78 -3.22 -1.35 16.99
N PRO A 79 -2.01 -1.37 17.57
CA PRO A 79 -1.70 -2.31 18.63
C PRO A 79 -2.71 -2.13 19.76
N ARG A 80 -3.33 -3.22 20.19
CA ARG A 80 -4.19 -3.21 21.38
C ARG A 80 -3.29 -2.88 22.58
N ILE A 81 -3.25 -1.61 22.97
CA ILE A 81 -2.61 -1.18 24.21
C ILE A 81 -3.39 -1.87 25.33
N LYS A 82 -2.82 -2.96 25.87
CA LYS A 82 -3.27 -3.49 27.14
C LYS A 82 -2.94 -2.40 28.15
N ARG A 83 -3.97 -1.71 28.67
CA ARG A 83 -3.81 -0.80 29.80
C ARG A 83 -3.34 -1.63 30.99
N TYR A 84 -2.04 -1.79 31.15
CA TYR A 84 -1.50 -2.12 32.46
C TYR A 84 -1.81 -0.92 33.34
N ASN A 85 -2.47 -1.15 34.49
CA ASN A 85 -2.75 -0.10 35.45
C ASN A 85 -1.42 0.54 35.87
N LEU A 86 -1.12 1.71 35.34
CA LEU A 86 -0.01 2.56 35.74
C LEU A 86 -0.31 3.19 37.10
N ASN A 87 -0.39 2.36 38.14
CA ASN A 87 -0.34 2.84 39.53
C ASN A 87 1.11 3.04 40.02
N CYS A 88 2.12 2.90 39.15
CA CYS A 88 3.53 2.95 39.56
C CYS A 88 4.12 4.36 39.71
N CYS A 89 3.37 5.44 39.48
CA CYS A 89 3.90 6.81 39.63
C CYS A 89 3.18 7.66 40.69
N ARG A 90 2.46 7.05 41.64
CA ARG A 90 1.96 7.75 42.83
C ARG A 90 2.60 7.23 44.11
N LEU A 91 3.86 7.59 44.36
CA LEU A 91 4.34 7.80 45.71
C LEU A 91 5.11 9.12 45.76
N THR A 92 4.40 10.14 46.22
CA THR A 92 4.91 11.40 46.72
C THR A 92 5.62 11.18 48.05
N SER A 93 6.82 11.73 48.22
CA SER A 93 7.19 12.42 49.47
C SER A 93 8.45 13.25 49.26
N PHE A 94 8.20 14.55 49.19
CA PHE A 94 9.13 15.64 49.40
C PHE A 94 9.71 15.51 50.82
N VAL A 95 11.02 15.28 50.97
CA VAL A 95 11.72 15.49 52.24
C VAL A 95 12.74 16.59 51.99
N LYS A 96 12.47 17.74 52.62
CA LYS A 96 13.36 18.90 52.67
C LYS A 96 14.23 18.72 53.92
N SER A 97 15.55 18.81 53.77
CA SER A 97 16.50 18.98 54.87
C SER A 97 17.18 20.33 54.76
#